data_AF-A0A6V8Q814-F1
#
_entry.id   AF-A0A6V8Q814-F1
#
_cell.length_a   1.000
_cell.length_b   1.000
_cell.length_c   1.000
_cell.angle_alpha   90.00
_cell.angle_beta   90.00
_cell.angle_gamma   90.00
#
_symmetry.space_group_name_H-M   'P 1'
#
loop_
_entity.id
_entity.type
_entity.pdbx_description
1 polymer ?
#
loop_
_entity_poly.entity_id
_entity_poly.type
_entity_poly.pdbx_seq_one_letter_code
_entity_poly.pdbx_strand_id
1 'polypeptide(L)'
;FLEESITECEAEIEVMCCPFAKEIELLDTEPGVDKRSAQDMVAEIGVEMGQFPSHKHLCSWAGISPGNNESGGKRRSGRTTKGNKWLKAIRVECGHAAGRTKNTYLGSQYARLASRKGRKRAAVAVGHSILEGAYFIIRDKVPHRELGVNYLNEINKKHIIRHHVRRLESLGLKVDIQGLPLVA
;
A
#
# COMPACT_ATOMS: atom_id res chain seq x y z
N PHE A 1 15.41 -7.03 -33.87
CA PHE A 1 14.06 -6.47 -34.08
C PHE A 1 13.31 -6.27 -32.77
N LEU A 2 12.71 -7.28 -32.12
CA LEU A 2 11.91 -7.01 -30.90
C LEU A 2 12.72 -6.43 -29.73
N GLU A 3 13.91 -6.97 -29.45
CA GLU A 3 14.79 -6.46 -28.38
C GLU A 3 15.28 -5.03 -28.65
N GLU A 4 15.54 -4.73 -29.92
CA GLU A 4 15.96 -3.41 -30.40
C GLU A 4 14.83 -2.39 -30.24
N SER A 5 13.60 -2.74 -30.63
CA SER A 5 12.42 -1.88 -30.41
C SER A 5 12.10 -1.68 -28.94
N ILE A 6 12.33 -2.70 -28.08
CA ILE A 6 12.17 -2.54 -26.63
C ILE A 6 13.20 -1.53 -26.10
N THR A 7 14.46 -1.66 -26.52
CA THR A 7 15.55 -0.78 -26.09
C THR A 7 15.31 0.67 -26.53
N GLU A 8 14.80 0.87 -27.76
CA GLU A 8 14.44 2.18 -28.28
C GLU A 8 13.32 2.82 -27.46
N CYS A 9 12.25 2.07 -27.19
CA CYS A 9 11.16 2.53 -26.31
C CYS A 9 11.64 2.84 -24.88
N GLU A 10 12.52 2.01 -24.32
CA GLU A 10 13.08 2.25 -22.99
C GLU A 10 13.89 3.55 -22.95
N ALA A 11 14.72 3.80 -23.96
CA ALA A 11 15.47 5.06 -24.06
C ALA A 11 14.54 6.28 -24.20
N GLU A 12 13.47 6.17 -24.98
CA GLU A 12 12.48 7.25 -25.11
C GLU A 12 11.74 7.52 -23.80
N ILE A 13 11.36 6.46 -23.07
CA ILE A 13 10.74 6.59 -21.74
C ILE A 13 11.68 7.31 -20.78
N GLU A 14 12.98 7.00 -20.79
CA GLU A 14 13.94 7.68 -19.93
C GLU A 14 14.02 9.18 -20.21
N VAL A 15 14.09 9.57 -21.49
CA VAL A 15 14.09 10.99 -21.91
C VAL A 15 12.81 11.69 -21.46
N MET A 16 11.64 11.06 -21.65
CA MET A 16 10.35 11.63 -21.26
C MET A 16 10.18 11.73 -19.74
N CYS A 17 10.86 10.86 -18.98
CA CYS A 17 10.83 10.86 -17.52
C CYS A 17 11.82 11.85 -16.89
N CYS A 18 12.79 12.39 -17.64
CA CYS A 18 13.80 13.33 -17.11
C CYS A 18 13.20 14.50 -16.30
N PRO A 19 12.11 15.17 -16.74
CA PRO A 19 11.49 16.25 -15.96
C PRO A 19 10.95 15.82 -14.60
N PHE A 20 10.70 14.51 -14.41
CA PHE A 20 10.09 13.92 -13.23
C PHE A 20 11.04 12.99 -12.47
N ALA A 21 12.35 13.08 -12.76
CA ALA A 21 13.35 12.16 -12.20
C ALA A 21 13.35 12.16 -10.67
N LYS A 22 13.12 13.33 -10.04
CA LYS A 22 13.06 13.47 -8.59
C LYS A 22 11.88 12.71 -8.00
N GLU A 23 10.70 12.83 -8.59
CA GLU A 23 9.50 12.12 -8.14
C GLU A 23 9.65 10.61 -8.29
N ILE A 24 10.25 10.17 -9.40
CA ILE A 24 10.54 8.76 -9.67
C ILE A 24 11.50 8.20 -8.61
N GLU A 25 12.60 8.90 -8.33
CA GLU A 25 13.57 8.49 -7.31
C GLU A 25 12.93 8.42 -5.92
N LEU A 26 12.08 9.39 -5.57
CA LEU A 26 11.37 9.37 -4.28
C LEU A 26 10.36 8.22 -4.20
N LEU A 27 9.65 7.90 -5.28
CA LEU A 27 8.72 6.77 -5.33
C LEU A 27 9.44 5.42 -5.24
N ASP A 28 10.62 5.30 -5.84
CA ASP A 28 11.48 4.10 -5.79
C ASP A 28 11.95 3.76 -4.36
N THR A 29 11.90 4.71 -3.42
CA THR A 29 12.18 4.43 -2.00
C THR A 29 11.08 3.62 -1.29
N GLU A 30 9.87 3.52 -1.87
CA GLU A 30 8.76 2.81 -1.27
C GLU A 30 8.89 1.29 -1.46
N PRO A 31 8.83 0.47 -0.38
CA PRO A 31 9.02 -0.97 -0.51
C PRO A 31 8.04 -1.62 -1.50
N GLY A 32 8.61 -2.26 -2.53
CA GLY A 32 7.85 -2.92 -3.60
C GLY A 32 7.58 -2.05 -4.82
N VAL A 33 8.03 -0.80 -4.83
CA VAL A 33 8.09 0.05 -6.03
C VAL A 33 9.52 0.00 -6.55
N ASP A 34 9.69 -0.21 -7.86
CA ASP A 34 10.96 -0.05 -8.57
C ASP A 34 10.89 1.15 -9.51
N LYS A 35 12.05 1.57 -10.08
CA LYS A 35 12.12 2.68 -11.05
C LYS A 35 11.05 2.60 -12.14
N ARG A 36 10.83 1.42 -12.72
CA ARG A 36 9.83 1.21 -13.79
C ARG A 36 8.41 1.42 -13.29
N SER A 37 8.05 0.81 -12.15
CA SER A 37 6.74 1.02 -11.53
C SER A 37 6.54 2.49 -11.15
N ALA A 38 7.58 3.18 -10.70
CA ALA A 38 7.52 4.61 -10.39
C ALA A 38 7.31 5.48 -11.65
N GLN A 39 8.00 5.17 -12.75
CA GLN A 39 7.77 5.81 -14.06
C GLN A 39 6.32 5.61 -14.53
N ASP A 40 5.83 4.38 -14.48
CA ASP A 40 4.46 4.08 -14.89
C ASP A 40 3.43 4.78 -13.98
N MET A 41 3.70 4.88 -12.68
CA MET A 41 2.86 5.66 -11.77
C MET A 41 2.84 7.12 -12.20
N VAL A 42 3.99 7.76 -12.40
CA VAL A 42 4.07 9.16 -12.84
C VAL A 42 3.36 9.36 -14.18
N ALA A 43 3.47 8.42 -15.12
CA ALA A 43 2.76 8.49 -16.40
C ALA A 43 1.23 8.46 -16.23
N GLU A 44 0.71 7.66 -15.29
CA GLU A 44 -0.73 7.51 -15.08
C GLU A 44 -1.35 8.58 -14.17
N ILE A 45 -0.62 9.05 -13.15
CA ILE A 45 -1.16 9.99 -12.13
C ILE A 45 -0.57 11.39 -12.24
N GLY A 46 0.51 11.60 -12.98
CA GLY A 46 1.24 12.86 -13.02
C GLY A 46 1.93 13.22 -11.70
N VAL A 47 2.55 14.40 -11.67
CA VAL A 47 3.25 14.93 -10.48
C VAL A 47 2.45 16.00 -9.72
N GLU A 48 1.34 16.47 -10.30
CA GLU A 48 0.48 17.48 -9.73
C GLU A 48 -0.63 16.83 -8.88
N MET A 49 -0.41 16.74 -7.57
CA MET A 49 -1.37 16.09 -6.67
C MET A 49 -2.61 16.95 -6.37
N GLY A 50 -2.63 18.23 -6.81
CA GLY A 50 -3.79 19.12 -6.68
C GLY A 50 -5.03 18.65 -7.45
N GLN A 51 -4.87 17.83 -8.49
CA GLN A 51 -5.98 17.22 -9.23
C GLN A 51 -6.78 16.22 -8.38
N PHE A 52 -6.20 15.71 -7.28
CA PHE A 52 -6.84 14.80 -6.33
C PHE A 52 -6.98 15.50 -4.96
N PRO A 53 -8.21 15.83 -4.52
CA PRO A 53 -8.42 16.52 -3.25
C PRO A 53 -7.89 15.76 -2.02
N SER A 54 -7.74 14.44 -2.12
CA SER A 54 -7.08 13.62 -1.10
C SER A 54 -6.59 12.30 -1.69
N HIS A 55 -5.70 11.61 -0.96
CA HIS A 55 -5.26 10.24 -1.29
C HIS A 55 -6.44 9.28 -1.56
N LYS A 56 -7.57 9.44 -0.85
CA LYS A 56 -8.78 8.62 -1.05
C LYS A 56 -9.37 8.81 -2.44
N HIS A 57 -9.32 10.03 -2.99
CA HIS A 57 -9.79 10.30 -4.35
C HIS A 57 -8.88 9.62 -5.37
N LEU A 58 -7.56 9.67 -5.18
CA LEU A 58 -6.60 8.97 -6.02
C LEU A 58 -6.86 7.45 -6.00
N CYS A 59 -6.99 6.83 -4.82
CA CYS A 59 -7.24 5.40 -4.69
C CYS A 59 -8.61 4.96 -5.28
N SER A 60 -9.63 5.81 -5.15
CA SER A 60 -10.94 5.59 -5.74
C SER A 60 -10.89 5.68 -7.26
N TRP A 61 -10.20 6.70 -7.80
CA TRP A 61 -10.01 6.91 -9.24
C TRP A 61 -9.21 5.77 -9.87
N ALA A 62 -8.14 5.31 -9.22
CA ALA A 62 -7.35 4.16 -9.63
C ALA A 62 -8.14 2.83 -9.58
N GLY A 63 -9.30 2.80 -8.92
CA GLY A 63 -10.13 1.62 -8.77
C GLY A 63 -9.52 0.52 -7.92
N ILE A 64 -8.77 0.92 -6.88
CA ILE A 64 -8.21 0.02 -5.87
C ILE A 64 -8.97 0.07 -4.55
N SER A 65 -9.81 1.10 -4.35
CA SER A 65 -10.73 1.15 -3.22
C SER A 65 -11.92 0.18 -3.39
N PRO A 66 -12.49 -0.35 -2.29
CA PRO A 66 -13.69 -1.19 -2.35
C PRO A 66 -14.85 -0.42 -3.01
N GLY A 67 -15.60 -1.07 -3.90
CA GLY A 67 -16.77 -0.45 -4.52
C GLY A 67 -17.89 -0.20 -3.53
N ASN A 68 -18.63 0.88 -3.76
CA ASN A 68 -19.85 1.21 -3.03
C ASN A 68 -21.08 0.82 -3.85
N ASN A 69 -21.51 -0.44 -3.74
CA ASN A 69 -22.72 -0.94 -4.40
C ASN A 69 -23.81 -1.19 -3.36
N GLU A 70 -24.67 -0.19 -3.19
CA GLU A 70 -25.80 -0.19 -2.27
C GLU A 70 -27.08 0.21 -3.00
N SER A 71 -28.18 -0.49 -2.71
CA SER A 71 -29.50 -0.18 -3.25
C SER A 71 -30.55 -0.56 -2.21
N GLY A 72 -31.48 0.36 -1.94
CA GLY A 72 -32.52 0.17 -0.92
C GLY A 72 -31.97 -0.12 0.48
N GLY A 73 -30.85 0.51 0.87
CA GLY A 73 -30.20 0.31 2.17
C GLY A 73 -29.46 -1.04 2.33
N LYS A 74 -29.36 -1.84 1.26
CA LYS A 74 -28.66 -3.13 1.28
C LYS A 74 -27.38 -3.05 0.48
N ARG A 75 -26.25 -3.36 1.14
CA ARG A 75 -24.95 -3.50 0.50
C ARG A 75 -24.88 -4.81 -0.29
N ARG A 76 -24.66 -4.70 -1.61
CA ARG A 76 -24.60 -5.85 -2.53
C ARG A 76 -23.16 -6.35 -2.68
N SER A 77 -22.34 -5.62 -3.44
CA SER A 77 -20.98 -6.04 -3.79
C SER A 77 -19.93 -5.06 -3.28
N GLY A 78 -18.84 -5.59 -2.73
CA GLY A 78 -17.65 -4.81 -2.37
C GLY A 78 -16.52 -4.89 -3.39
N ARG A 79 -16.79 -5.35 -4.62
CA ARG A 79 -15.77 -5.45 -5.68
C ARG A 79 -15.21 -4.07 -6.00
N THR A 80 -13.90 -3.99 -6.18
CA THR A 80 -13.22 -2.77 -6.65
C THR A 80 -13.81 -2.32 -7.98
N THR A 81 -13.85 -1.00 -8.22
CA THR A 81 -14.27 -0.43 -9.50
C THR A 81 -13.27 -0.76 -10.62
N LYS A 82 -13.63 -0.46 -11.88
CA LYS A 82 -12.72 -0.68 -13.02
C LYS A 82 -11.47 0.18 -12.90
N GLY A 83 -11.65 1.49 -12.65
CA GLY A 83 -10.58 2.46 -12.47
C GLY A 83 -9.62 2.53 -13.65
N ASN A 84 -8.44 3.08 -13.40
CA ASN A 84 -7.33 3.05 -14.34
C ASN A 84 -6.74 1.63 -14.42
N LYS A 85 -6.77 1.02 -15.61
CA LYS A 85 -6.36 -0.38 -15.83
C LYS A 85 -4.86 -0.59 -15.55
N TRP A 86 -4.02 0.32 -16.03
CA TRP A 86 -2.56 0.21 -15.96
C TRP A 86 -2.08 0.43 -14.53
N LEU A 87 -2.47 1.54 -13.91
CA LEU A 87 -2.13 1.85 -12.53
C LEU A 87 -2.59 0.74 -11.58
N LYS A 88 -3.78 0.17 -11.81
CA LYS A 88 -4.27 -0.95 -11.01
C LYS A 88 -3.41 -2.20 -11.14
N ALA A 89 -2.92 -2.51 -12.33
CA ALA A 89 -2.05 -3.66 -12.56
C ALA A 89 -0.71 -3.47 -11.82
N ILE A 90 -0.06 -2.32 -12.05
CA ILE A 90 1.24 -1.96 -11.45
C ILE A 90 1.14 -2.00 -9.92
N ARG A 91 0.12 -1.39 -9.31
CA ARG A 91 -0.04 -1.37 -7.85
C ARG A 91 -0.23 -2.76 -7.25
N VAL A 92 -0.88 -3.68 -7.95
CA VAL A 92 -1.03 -5.07 -7.48
C VAL A 92 0.30 -5.82 -7.56
N GLU A 93 1.08 -5.58 -8.61
CA GLU A 93 2.44 -6.09 -8.73
C GLU A 93 3.34 -5.55 -7.62
N CYS A 94 3.35 -4.24 -7.40
CA CYS A 94 4.07 -3.61 -6.30
C CYS A 94 3.62 -4.18 -4.95
N GLY A 95 2.32 -4.43 -4.76
CA GLY A 95 1.80 -5.06 -3.54
C GLY A 95 2.32 -6.49 -3.34
N HIS A 96 2.51 -7.25 -4.41
CA HIS A 96 3.17 -8.57 -4.35
C HIS A 96 4.67 -8.46 -4.09
N ALA A 97 5.36 -7.47 -4.66
CA ALA A 97 6.78 -7.21 -4.43
C ALA A 97 7.03 -6.77 -2.99
N ALA A 98 6.24 -5.82 -2.47
CA ALA A 98 6.25 -5.37 -1.09
C ALA A 98 6.08 -6.53 -0.11
N GLY A 99 5.20 -7.49 -0.42
CA GLY A 99 5.01 -8.70 0.38
C GLY A 99 6.24 -9.62 0.49
N ARG A 100 7.26 -9.44 -0.36
CA ARG A 100 8.54 -10.16 -0.33
C ARG A 100 9.64 -9.39 0.42
N THR A 101 9.42 -8.10 0.70
CA THR A 101 10.38 -7.30 1.47
C THR A 101 10.38 -7.72 2.94
N LYS A 102 11.57 -7.80 3.54
CA LYS A 102 11.76 -8.17 4.95
C LYS A 102 11.92 -6.91 5.78
N ASN A 103 11.52 -6.99 7.04
CA ASN A 103 11.67 -5.90 8.01
C ASN A 103 10.89 -4.60 7.69
N THR A 104 9.90 -4.65 6.81
CA THR A 104 9.08 -3.50 6.40
C THR A 104 7.65 -3.57 6.94
N TYR A 105 7.03 -2.40 7.10
CA TYR A 105 5.62 -2.25 7.42
C TYR A 105 4.75 -2.92 6.36
N LEU A 106 4.98 -2.64 5.07
CA LEU A 106 4.18 -3.17 3.97
C LEU A 106 4.30 -4.70 3.85
N GLY A 107 5.49 -5.26 4.08
CA GLY A 107 5.70 -6.71 4.15
C GLY A 107 4.92 -7.35 5.30
N SER A 108 4.95 -6.74 6.49
CA SER A 108 4.17 -7.22 7.65
C SER A 108 2.65 -7.13 7.40
N GLN A 109 2.19 -6.05 6.75
CA GLN A 109 0.80 -5.85 6.36
C GLN A 109 0.36 -6.93 5.37
N TYR A 110 1.18 -7.21 4.35
CA TYR A 110 0.93 -8.26 3.38
C TYR A 110 0.78 -9.62 4.05
N ALA A 111 1.73 -10.02 4.90
CA ALA A 111 1.72 -11.31 5.57
C ALA A 111 0.45 -11.52 6.42
N ARG A 112 0.05 -10.50 7.20
CA ARG A 112 -1.17 -10.50 8.02
C ARG A 112 -2.45 -10.62 7.19
N LEU A 113 -2.49 -9.97 6.03
CA LEU A 113 -3.65 -10.03 5.15
C LEU A 113 -3.69 -11.33 4.36
N ALA A 114 -2.54 -11.83 3.91
CA ALA A 114 -2.42 -13.06 3.14
C ALA A 114 -2.88 -14.27 3.95
N SER A 115 -2.52 -14.35 5.23
CA SER A 115 -2.95 -15.44 6.13
C SER A 115 -4.47 -15.45 6.38
N ARG A 116 -5.12 -14.27 6.38
CA ARG A 116 -6.57 -14.14 6.67
C ARG A 116 -7.47 -14.15 5.44
N LYS A 117 -7.01 -13.61 4.32
CA LYS A 117 -7.83 -13.30 3.14
C LYS A 117 -7.27 -13.86 1.83
N GLY A 118 -6.08 -14.46 1.86
CA GLY A 118 -5.38 -14.97 0.69
C GLY A 118 -4.52 -13.93 -0.01
N ARG A 119 -3.51 -14.42 -0.75
CA ARG A 119 -2.44 -13.62 -1.37
C ARG A 119 -2.95 -12.53 -2.32
N LYS A 120 -3.92 -12.85 -3.18
CA LYS A 120 -4.47 -11.90 -4.17
C LYS A 120 -5.13 -10.68 -3.49
N ARG A 121 -5.90 -10.91 -2.43
CA ARG A 121 -6.54 -9.83 -1.68
C ARG A 121 -5.54 -9.03 -0.84
N ALA A 122 -4.49 -9.67 -0.34
CA ALA A 122 -3.40 -8.99 0.33
C ALA A 122 -2.66 -8.04 -0.61
N ALA A 123 -2.31 -8.48 -1.83
CA ALA A 123 -1.64 -7.65 -2.82
C ALA A 123 -2.45 -6.40 -3.18
N VAL A 124 -3.76 -6.53 -3.38
CA VAL A 124 -4.65 -5.38 -3.66
C VAL A 124 -4.65 -4.39 -2.49
N ALA A 125 -4.76 -4.88 -1.25
CA ALA A 125 -4.80 -4.02 -0.07
C ALA A 125 -3.45 -3.33 0.22
N VAL A 126 -2.33 -4.02 0.00
CA VAL A 126 -1.00 -3.43 0.12
C VAL A 126 -0.75 -2.45 -1.02
N GLY A 127 -1.14 -2.77 -2.26
CA GLY A 127 -1.11 -1.84 -3.38
C GLY A 127 -1.92 -0.57 -3.14
N HIS A 128 -3.03 -0.65 -2.39
CA HIS A 128 -3.76 0.52 -1.92
C HIS A 128 -2.90 1.38 -0.98
N SER A 129 -2.23 0.75 -0.02
CA SER A 129 -1.32 1.45 0.91
C SER A 129 -0.14 2.11 0.17
N ILE A 130 0.40 1.45 -0.85
CA ILE A 130 1.47 2.01 -1.70
C ILE A 130 0.94 3.22 -2.47
N LEU A 131 -0.28 3.17 -3.01
CA LEU A 131 -0.87 4.31 -3.70
C LEU A 131 -1.18 5.48 -2.76
N GLU A 132 -1.54 5.20 -1.51
CA GLU A 132 -1.65 6.24 -0.47
C GLU A 132 -0.29 6.86 -0.15
N GLY A 133 0.77 6.05 -0.02
CA GLY A 133 2.13 6.50 0.18
C GLY A 133 2.61 7.41 -0.95
N ALA A 134 2.47 6.94 -2.19
CA ALA A 134 2.81 7.70 -3.39
C ALA A 134 2.14 9.08 -3.47
N TYR A 135 0.88 9.22 -3.05
CA TYR A 135 0.21 10.52 -3.00
C TYR A 135 0.98 11.53 -2.11
N PHE A 136 1.38 11.09 -0.92
CA PHE A 136 2.11 11.95 0.02
C PHE A 136 3.56 12.18 -0.40
N ILE A 137 4.22 11.15 -0.95
CA ILE A 137 5.58 11.25 -1.47
C ILE A 137 5.65 12.32 -2.58
N ILE A 138 4.73 12.29 -3.55
CA ILE A 138 4.72 13.24 -4.66
C ILE A 138 4.30 14.63 -4.18
N ARG A 139 3.30 14.73 -3.29
CA ARG A 139 2.80 16.02 -2.78
C ARG A 139 3.83 16.75 -1.93
N ASP A 140 4.44 16.03 -0.99
CA ASP A 140 5.32 16.60 0.03
C ASP A 140 6.81 16.56 -0.40
N LYS A 141 7.13 15.88 -1.51
CA LYS A 141 8.48 15.71 -2.07
C LYS A 141 9.47 15.13 -1.05
N VAL A 142 9.00 14.17 -0.24
CA VAL A 142 9.79 13.47 0.78
C VAL A 142 9.87 11.98 0.48
N PRO A 143 10.99 11.31 0.82
CA PRO A 143 11.12 9.88 0.59
C PRO A 143 10.20 9.08 1.52
N HIS A 144 9.95 7.82 1.15
CA HIS A 144 9.20 6.89 1.97
C HIS A 144 9.87 6.72 3.33
N ARG A 145 9.08 6.90 4.40
CA ARG A 145 9.51 6.63 5.76
C ARG A 145 8.99 5.27 6.21
N GLU A 146 9.92 4.36 6.45
CA GLU A 146 9.60 3.05 7.00
C GLU A 146 9.07 3.16 8.45
N LEU A 147 7.98 2.46 8.73
CA LEU A 147 7.31 2.41 10.05
C LEU A 147 7.74 1.19 10.86
N GLY A 148 8.26 0.16 10.20
CA GLY A 148 8.76 -1.07 10.79
C GLY A 148 7.69 -2.15 10.97
N VAL A 149 8.17 -3.38 11.19
CA VAL A 149 7.34 -4.61 11.30
C VAL A 149 6.33 -4.55 12.46
N ASN A 150 6.70 -3.88 13.55
CA ASN A 150 5.92 -3.85 14.79
C ASN A 150 4.83 -2.77 14.81
N TYR A 151 4.84 -1.83 13.86
CA TYR A 151 3.91 -0.70 13.84
C TYR A 151 2.44 -1.12 13.96
N LEU A 152 2.03 -2.15 13.20
CA LEU A 152 0.66 -2.69 13.26
C LEU A 152 0.31 -3.33 14.61
N ASN A 153 1.30 -3.89 15.31
CA ASN A 153 1.10 -4.47 16.63
C ASN A 153 1.02 -3.37 17.70
N GLU A 154 1.81 -2.31 17.57
CA GLU A 154 1.83 -1.17 18.49
C GLU A 154 0.52 -0.38 18.44
N ILE A 155 0.00 -0.06 17.25
CA ILE A 155 -1.30 0.61 17.11
C ILE A 155 -2.42 -0.22 17.75
N ASN A 156 -2.38 -1.53 17.53
CA ASN A 156 -3.42 -2.43 18.02
C ASN A 156 -3.16 -2.94 19.44
N LYS A 157 -2.08 -2.49 20.11
CA LYS A 157 -1.62 -3.04 21.41
C LYS A 157 -2.75 -3.10 22.44
N LYS A 158 -3.48 -2.00 22.62
CA LYS A 158 -4.62 -1.94 23.56
C LYS A 158 -5.75 -2.90 23.18
N HIS A 159 -6.04 -3.04 21.89
CA HIS A 159 -7.08 -3.95 21.43
C HIS A 159 -6.65 -5.42 21.62
N ILE A 160 -5.41 -5.74 21.28
CA ILE A 160 -4.81 -7.07 21.46
C ILE A 160 -4.81 -7.47 22.93
N ILE A 161 -4.35 -6.58 23.83
CA ILE A 161 -4.37 -6.82 25.27
C ILE A 161 -5.80 -7.13 25.74
N ARG A 162 -6.78 -6.28 25.40
CA ARG A 162 -8.19 -6.49 25.78
C ARG A 162 -8.77 -7.80 25.24
N HIS A 163 -8.41 -8.18 24.01
CA HIS A 163 -8.84 -9.44 23.43
C HIS A 163 -8.30 -10.64 24.22
N HIS A 164 -7.01 -10.65 24.56
CA HIS A 164 -6.38 -11.74 25.30
C HIS A 164 -6.87 -11.85 26.74
N VAL A 165 -7.04 -10.72 27.43
CA VAL A 165 -7.61 -10.69 28.78
C VAL A 165 -8.99 -11.35 28.80
N ARG A 166 -9.90 -10.91 27.92
CA ARG A 166 -11.25 -11.50 27.83
C ARG A 166 -11.21 -13.00 27.50
N ARG A 167 -10.28 -13.42 26.65
CA ARG A 167 -10.13 -14.83 26.29
C ARG A 167 -9.66 -15.67 27.47
N LEU A 168 -8.70 -15.18 28.26
CA LEU A 168 -8.24 -15.86 29.47
C LEU A 168 -9.32 -15.88 30.56
N GLU A 169 -10.03 -14.77 30.76
CA GLU A 169 -11.19 -14.70 31.67
C GLU A 169 -12.28 -15.70 31.29
N SER A 170 -12.59 -15.84 29.99
CA SER A 170 -13.57 -16.82 29.51
C SER A 170 -13.16 -18.28 29.74
N LEU A 171 -11.86 -18.54 29.98
CA LEU A 171 -11.34 -19.86 30.35
C LEU A 171 -11.30 -20.08 31.88
N GLY A 172 -11.86 -19.14 32.66
CA GLY A 172 -11.92 -19.24 34.12
C GLY A 172 -10.69 -18.70 34.86
N LEU A 173 -9.78 -18.01 34.17
CA LEU A 173 -8.58 -17.44 34.77
C LEU A 173 -8.81 -15.98 35.16
N LYS A 174 -8.47 -15.60 36.39
CA LYS A 174 -8.39 -14.18 36.79
C LYS A 174 -7.08 -13.59 36.27
N VAL A 175 -7.16 -12.56 35.43
CA VAL A 175 -5.98 -11.92 34.82
C VAL A 175 -5.70 -10.60 35.52
N ASP A 176 -4.49 -10.45 36.05
CA ASP A 176 -3.95 -9.17 36.50
C ASP A 176 -2.83 -8.73 35.54
N ILE A 177 -2.84 -7.45 35.13
CA ILE A 177 -1.89 -6.93 34.15
C ILE A 177 -0.94 -5.96 34.85
N GLN A 178 0.30 -6.38 35.02
CA GLN A 178 1.36 -5.54 35.56
C GLN A 178 2.28 -5.10 34.42
N GLY A 179 2.57 -3.79 34.36
CA GLY A 179 3.56 -3.27 33.42
C GLY A 179 4.95 -3.72 33.82
N LEU A 180 5.71 -4.31 32.88
CA LEU A 180 7.12 -4.58 33.12
C LEU A 180 7.86 -3.25 33.31
N PRO A 181 8.74 -3.11 34.34
CA PRO A 181 9.58 -1.94 34.48
C PRO A 181 10.47 -1.80 33.23
N LEU A 182 10.63 -0.57 32.74
CA LEU A 182 11.55 -0.27 31.65
C LEU A 182 12.97 -0.63 32.12
N VAL A 183 13.58 -1.63 31.49
CA VAL A 183 14.99 -1.95 31.71
C VAL A 183 15.79 -0.81 31.07
N ALA A 184 16.53 -0.08 31.91
CA ALA A 184 17.37 1.05 31.53
C ALA A 184 18.59 0.62 30.71
#